data_AF-A0A2E0VFC8-F1
#
_entry.id   AF-A0A2E0VFC8-F1
#
_cell.length_a   1.000
_cell.length_b   1.000
_cell.length_c   1.000
_cell.angle_alpha   90.00
_cell.angle_beta   90.00
_cell.angle_gamma   90.00
#
_symmetry.space_group_name_H-M   'P 1'
#
loop_
_entity.id
_entity.type
_entity.pdbx_description
1 polymer ?
#
loop_
_entity_poly.entity_id
_entity_poly.type
_entity_poly.pdbx_seq_one_letter_code
_entity_poly.pdbx_strand_id
1 'polypeptide(L)'
;MAQLDEQTIRNFLTKKIELWNDAKADELEALYREIAPQGLVFEFVGAPAINDGYKALRKMCTDWGGHIAIELVEVLVNGNEVACYVKNHRLAEPGSFVPSIETYTFADGKLVERYFHNSPTAEAFVAEVNRLD
;
A
#
# COMPACT_ATOMS: atom_id res chain seq x y z
N MET A 1 1.17 12.33 19.14
CA MET A 1 0.89 10.90 19.45
C MET A 1 2.22 10.20 19.68
N ALA A 2 2.26 9.10 20.43
CA ALA A 2 3.50 8.33 20.59
C ALA A 2 3.90 7.71 19.24
N GLN A 3 5.20 7.66 18.96
CA GLN A 3 5.74 7.00 17.78
C GLN A 3 5.40 5.51 17.83
N LEU A 4 4.98 4.93 16.70
CA LEU A 4 4.75 3.48 16.61
C LEU A 4 6.07 2.74 16.82
N ASP A 5 6.04 1.66 17.59
CA ASP A 5 7.19 0.78 17.71
C ASP A 5 7.32 -0.14 16.48
N GLU A 6 8.53 -0.71 16.31
CA GLU A 6 8.85 -1.59 15.18
C GLU A 6 7.90 -2.80 15.11
N GLN A 7 7.54 -3.38 16.25
CA GLN A 7 6.68 -4.57 16.27
C GLN A 7 5.28 -4.25 15.74
N THR A 8 4.73 -3.10 16.11
CA THR A 8 3.42 -2.62 15.64
C THR A 8 3.45 -2.40 14.13
N ILE A 9 4.51 -1.76 13.61
CA ILE A 9 4.70 -1.54 12.17
C ILE A 9 4.77 -2.89 11.42
N ARG A 10 5.59 -3.84 11.91
CA ARG A 10 5.70 -5.16 11.29
C ARG A 10 4.38 -5.93 11.31
N ASN A 11 3.63 -5.87 12.41
CA ASN A 11 2.32 -6.50 12.51
C ASN A 11 1.32 -5.89 11.51
N PHE A 12 1.31 -4.56 11.38
CA PHE A 12 0.51 -3.88 10.37
C PHE A 12 0.85 -4.36 8.97
N LEU A 13 2.13 -4.39 8.59
CA LEU A 13 2.57 -4.83 7.25
C LEU A 13 2.18 -6.29 6.96
N THR A 14 2.45 -7.20 7.89
CA THR A 14 2.04 -8.61 7.73
C THR A 14 0.53 -8.72 7.56
N LYS A 15 -0.25 -8.04 8.42
CA LYS A 15 -1.71 -8.14 8.37
C LYS A 15 -2.30 -7.51 7.11
N LYS A 16 -1.75 -6.39 6.67
CA LYS A 16 -2.08 -5.72 5.41
C LYS A 16 -1.96 -6.69 4.23
N ILE A 17 -0.85 -7.43 4.15
CA ILE A 17 -0.62 -8.40 3.06
C ILE A 17 -1.54 -9.61 3.15
N GLU A 18 -1.79 -10.14 4.34
CA GLU A 18 -2.78 -11.21 4.53
C GLU A 18 -4.16 -10.79 4.00
N LEU A 19 -4.65 -9.64 4.42
CA LEU A 19 -5.98 -9.15 4.04
C LEU A 19 -6.06 -8.81 2.55
N TRP A 20 -4.99 -8.25 1.97
CA TRP A 20 -4.91 -8.04 0.52
C TRP A 20 -4.98 -9.37 -0.24
N ASN A 21 -4.15 -10.35 0.12
CA ASN A 21 -4.07 -11.64 -0.55
C ASN A 21 -5.37 -12.46 -0.41
N ASP A 22 -6.09 -12.29 0.70
CA ASP A 22 -7.42 -12.87 0.93
C ASP A 22 -8.57 -12.10 0.27
N ALA A 23 -8.28 -11.00 -0.45
CA ALA A 23 -9.26 -10.09 -1.06
C ALA A 23 -10.30 -9.52 -0.06
N LYS A 24 -9.88 -9.28 1.18
CA LYS A 24 -10.70 -8.73 2.28
C LYS A 24 -10.63 -7.21 2.33
N ALA A 25 -11.26 -6.55 1.37
CA ALA A 25 -11.13 -5.12 1.16
C ALA A 25 -11.68 -4.25 2.33
N ASP A 26 -12.78 -4.67 2.96
CA ASP A 26 -13.37 -3.92 4.07
C ASP A 26 -12.50 -3.98 5.33
N GLU A 27 -12.01 -5.17 5.65
CA GLU A 27 -11.09 -5.40 6.77
C GLU A 27 -9.75 -4.72 6.53
N LEU A 28 -9.25 -4.72 5.28
CA LEU A 28 -8.04 -4.02 4.92
C LEU A 28 -8.20 -2.51 5.13
N GLU A 29 -9.30 -1.90 4.65
CA GLU A 29 -9.56 -0.48 4.91
C GLU A 29 -9.65 -0.17 6.41
N ALA A 30 -10.32 -1.03 7.19
CA ALA A 30 -10.42 -0.87 8.64
C ALA A 30 -9.03 -0.87 9.31
N LEU A 31 -8.15 -1.81 8.92
CA LEU A 31 -6.76 -1.86 9.40
C LEU A 31 -6.00 -0.56 9.10
N TYR A 32 -6.14 -0.01 7.89
CA TYR A 32 -5.53 1.29 7.54
C TYR A 32 -6.07 2.43 8.39
N ARG A 33 -7.38 2.45 8.68
CA ARG A 33 -8.00 3.50 9.51
C ARG A 33 -7.52 3.44 10.96
N GLU A 34 -7.23 2.25 11.48
CA GLU A 34 -6.65 2.08 12.81
C GLU A 34 -5.23 2.64 12.91
N ILE A 35 -4.37 2.38 11.91
CA ILE A 35 -2.97 2.81 11.94
C ILE A 35 -2.79 4.28 11.52
N ALA A 36 -3.70 4.79 10.67
CA ALA A 36 -3.62 6.11 10.06
C ALA A 36 -4.91 6.95 10.26
N PRO A 37 -5.34 7.19 11.53
CA PRO A 37 -6.60 7.86 11.83
C PRO A 37 -6.69 9.31 11.35
N GLN A 38 -5.55 9.95 11.06
CA GLN A 38 -5.45 11.31 10.54
C GLN A 38 -5.28 11.37 9.01
N GLY A 39 -5.26 10.22 8.34
CA GLY A 39 -5.30 10.15 6.88
C GLY A 39 -4.25 9.24 6.26
N LEU A 40 -4.53 8.83 5.03
CA LEU A 40 -3.69 7.98 4.21
C LEU A 40 -3.33 8.72 2.92
N VAL A 41 -2.06 8.70 2.53
CA VAL A 41 -1.59 9.24 1.25
C VAL A 41 -0.88 8.15 0.48
N PHE A 42 -1.24 7.99 -0.78
CA PHE A 42 -0.51 7.14 -1.71
C PHE A 42 0.22 7.98 -2.75
N GLU A 43 1.48 7.65 -2.98
CA GLU A 43 2.30 8.25 -4.02
C GLU A 43 2.85 7.14 -4.92
N PHE A 44 2.35 7.06 -6.15
CA PHE A 44 3.03 6.30 -7.19
C PHE A 44 4.15 7.19 -7.71
N VAL A 45 5.39 6.91 -7.31
CA VAL A 45 6.50 7.84 -7.49
C VAL A 45 6.69 8.16 -8.96
N GLY A 46 6.74 9.47 -9.27
CA GLY A 46 6.73 9.99 -10.64
C GLY A 46 5.37 10.56 -11.08
N ALA A 47 4.30 10.38 -10.30
CA ALA A 47 2.99 10.99 -10.50
C ALA A 47 2.57 11.85 -9.28
N PRO A 48 1.54 12.70 -9.41
CA PRO A 48 1.00 13.44 -8.26
C PRO A 48 0.49 12.51 -7.15
N ALA A 49 0.71 12.91 -5.90
CA ALA A 49 0.22 12.16 -4.75
C ALA A 49 -1.32 12.20 -4.66
N ILE A 50 -1.91 11.09 -4.19
CA ILE A 50 -3.33 10.97 -3.90
C ILE A 50 -3.52 11.24 -2.40
N ASN A 51 -4.07 12.42 -2.08
CA ASN A 51 -4.22 12.87 -0.70
C ASN A 51 -5.32 12.12 0.07
N ASP A 52 -6.33 11.59 -0.64
CA ASP A 52 -7.32 10.67 -0.09
C ASP A 52 -6.95 9.24 -0.51
N GLY A 53 -5.95 8.69 0.16
CA GLY A 53 -5.43 7.35 -0.13
C GLY A 53 -6.46 6.24 0.07
N TYR A 54 -7.55 6.48 0.80
CA TYR A 54 -8.63 5.50 0.96
C TYR A 54 -9.39 5.26 -0.35
N LYS A 55 -9.60 6.29 -1.17
CA LYS A 55 -10.15 6.13 -2.53
C LYS A 55 -9.24 5.29 -3.41
N ALA A 56 -7.94 5.53 -3.33
CA ALA A 56 -6.95 4.73 -4.05
C ALA A 56 -6.97 3.27 -3.58
N LEU A 57 -6.90 3.03 -2.27
CA LEU A 57 -6.96 1.69 -1.68
C LEU A 57 -8.18 0.91 -2.17
N ARG A 58 -9.36 1.54 -2.16
CA ARG A 58 -10.58 0.91 -2.65
C ARG A 58 -10.52 0.56 -4.13
N LYS A 59 -10.08 1.50 -4.97
CA LYS A 59 -9.89 1.24 -6.40
C LYS A 59 -8.89 0.11 -6.63
N MET A 60 -7.77 0.08 -5.91
CA MET A 60 -6.78 -0.99 -6.00
C MET A 60 -7.38 -2.35 -5.66
N CYS A 61 -8.16 -2.44 -4.58
CA CYS A 61 -8.86 -3.67 -4.22
C CYS A 61 -9.87 -4.10 -5.29
N THR A 62 -10.61 -3.16 -5.88
CA THR A 62 -11.56 -3.47 -6.97
C THR A 62 -10.88 -3.91 -8.25
N ASP A 63 -9.81 -3.22 -8.66
CA ASP A 63 -9.14 -3.47 -9.95
C ASP A 63 -8.20 -4.68 -9.89
N TRP A 64 -7.55 -4.91 -8.74
CA TRP A 64 -6.44 -5.87 -8.61
C TRP A 64 -6.59 -6.89 -7.49
N GLY A 65 -7.53 -6.69 -6.55
CA GLY A 65 -7.81 -7.66 -5.49
C GLY A 65 -8.23 -9.00 -6.07
N GLY A 66 -7.66 -10.10 -5.57
CA GLY A 66 -7.89 -11.44 -6.12
C GLY A 66 -7.24 -11.70 -7.49
N HIS A 67 -6.54 -10.73 -8.07
CA HIS A 67 -5.75 -10.89 -9.30
C HIS A 67 -4.24 -10.82 -9.04
N ILE A 68 -3.83 -10.04 -8.03
CA ILE A 68 -2.45 -9.86 -7.62
C ILE A 68 -2.26 -10.35 -6.20
N ALA A 69 -1.28 -11.23 -5.99
CA ALA A 69 -0.82 -11.60 -4.65
C ALA A 69 0.51 -10.91 -4.33
N ILE A 70 0.64 -10.42 -3.11
CA ILE A 70 1.83 -9.72 -2.63
C ILE A 70 2.69 -10.66 -1.78
N GLU A 71 4.00 -10.65 -2.07
CA GLU A 71 5.06 -11.25 -1.25
C GLU A 71 6.00 -10.14 -0.76
N LEU A 72 6.10 -9.95 0.56
CA LEU A 72 7.15 -9.12 1.16
C LEU A 72 8.44 -9.93 1.20
N VAL A 73 9.45 -9.49 0.44
CA VAL A 73 10.74 -10.19 0.36
C VAL A 73 11.71 -9.70 1.43
N GLU A 74 11.76 -8.38 1.64
CA GLU A 74 12.63 -7.74 2.64
C GLU A 74 11.90 -6.56 3.25
N VAL A 75 12.07 -6.34 4.55
CA VAL A 75 11.41 -5.27 5.32
C VAL A 75 12.39 -4.67 6.32
N LEU A 76 12.83 -3.44 6.02
CA LEU A 76 13.70 -2.64 6.86
C LEU A 76 12.86 -1.59 7.59
N VAL A 77 12.78 -1.66 8.91
CA VAL A 77 12.08 -0.69 9.76
C VAL A 77 13.10 0.12 10.53
N ASN A 78 13.08 1.44 10.39
CA ASN A 78 13.97 2.36 11.08
C ASN A 78 13.14 3.50 11.68
N GLY A 79 12.86 3.41 12.99
CA GLY A 79 11.99 4.37 13.66
C GLY A 79 10.58 4.32 13.08
N ASN A 80 10.14 5.41 12.47
CA ASN A 80 8.81 5.54 11.86
C ASN A 80 8.83 5.43 10.32
N GLU A 81 9.95 5.03 9.74
CA GLU A 81 10.10 4.84 8.31
C GLU A 81 10.37 3.37 7.98
N VAL A 82 9.83 2.92 6.85
CA VAL A 82 10.00 1.55 6.36
C VAL A 82 10.40 1.59 4.89
N ALA A 83 11.27 0.65 4.50
CA ALA A 83 11.49 0.29 3.11
C ALA A 83 11.27 -1.22 2.92
N CYS A 84 10.48 -1.57 1.91
CA CYS A 84 10.15 -2.94 1.55
C CYS A 84 10.59 -3.24 0.12
N TYR A 85 11.15 -4.43 -0.10
CA TYR A 85 11.21 -5.02 -1.43
C TYR A 85 10.06 -6.02 -1.58
N VAL A 86 9.26 -5.85 -2.64
CA VAL A 86 7.98 -6.53 -2.79
C VAL A 86 7.89 -7.18 -4.16
N LYS A 87 7.33 -8.39 -4.22
CA LYS A 87 6.92 -9.02 -5.48
C LYS A 87 5.41 -9.04 -5.58
N ASN A 88 4.90 -8.49 -6.68
CA ASN A 88 3.48 -8.49 -7.03
C ASN A 88 3.25 -9.61 -8.04
N HIS A 89 2.81 -10.76 -7.57
CA HIS A 89 2.56 -11.96 -8.38
C HIS A 89 1.24 -11.86 -9.12
N ARG A 90 1.26 -12.12 -10.43
CA ARG A 90 0.03 -12.20 -11.22
C ARG A 90 -0.55 -13.60 -11.08
N LEU A 91 -1.73 -13.71 -10.46
CA LEU A 91 -2.33 -15.02 -10.20
C LEU A 91 -2.72 -15.78 -11.49
N ALA A 92 -3.02 -15.04 -12.56
CA ALA A 92 -3.29 -15.61 -13.88
C ALA A 92 -2.02 -16.11 -14.62
N GLU A 93 -0.83 -15.71 -14.17
CA GLU A 93 0.46 -16.08 -14.77
C GLU A 93 1.41 -16.66 -13.70
N PRO A 94 1.21 -17.91 -13.26
CA PRO A 94 2.02 -18.49 -12.18
C PRO A 94 3.52 -18.43 -12.46
N GLY A 95 4.29 -17.97 -11.47
CA GLY A 95 5.75 -17.77 -11.58
C GLY A 95 6.18 -16.40 -12.13
N SER A 96 5.23 -15.57 -12.57
CA SER A 96 5.47 -14.19 -13.00
C SER A 96 5.19 -13.20 -11.87
N PHE A 97 6.09 -12.22 -11.68
CA PHE A 97 5.87 -11.12 -10.76
C PHE A 97 6.43 -9.80 -11.30
N VAL A 98 5.87 -8.70 -10.81
CA VAL A 98 6.41 -7.35 -11.00
C VAL A 98 7.01 -6.88 -9.67
N PRO A 99 8.30 -6.50 -9.63
CA PRO A 99 8.90 -5.97 -8.42
C PRO A 99 8.41 -4.55 -8.12
N SER A 100 8.31 -4.22 -6.83
CA SER A 100 8.23 -2.85 -6.33
C SER A 100 9.19 -2.63 -5.17
N ILE A 101 9.63 -1.39 -5.01
CA ILE A 101 10.13 -0.89 -3.73
C ILE A 101 9.01 -0.04 -3.14
N GLU A 102 8.67 -0.29 -1.89
CA GLU A 102 7.61 0.44 -1.19
C GLU A 102 8.18 1.07 0.06
N THR A 103 7.94 2.37 0.25
CA THR A 103 8.36 3.07 1.45
C THR A 103 7.16 3.58 2.23
N TYR A 104 7.25 3.53 3.55
CA TYR A 104 6.17 3.89 4.46
C TYR A 104 6.69 4.90 5.46
N THR A 105 5.95 5.99 5.68
CA THR A 105 6.25 6.95 6.74
C THR A 105 5.03 7.10 7.63
N PHE A 106 5.20 6.78 8.92
CA PHE A 106 4.17 6.93 9.95
C PHE A 106 4.44 8.20 10.75
N ALA A 107 3.57 9.20 10.68
CA ALA A 107 3.77 10.46 11.42
C ALA A 107 2.44 11.08 11.80
N ASP A 108 2.28 11.47 13.07
CA ASP A 108 1.11 12.18 13.57
C ASP A 108 -0.24 11.52 13.23
N GLY A 109 -0.28 10.18 13.26
CA GLY A 109 -1.47 9.40 12.91
C GLY A 109 -1.81 9.42 11.41
N LYS A 110 -0.89 9.89 10.57
CA LYS A 110 -0.96 9.82 9.11
C LYS A 110 0.02 8.76 8.61
N LEU A 111 -0.37 8.07 7.55
CA LEU A 111 0.50 7.15 6.80
C LEU A 111 0.70 7.68 5.38
N VAL A 112 1.95 7.73 4.94
CA VAL A 112 2.31 7.95 3.54
C VAL A 112 2.94 6.66 3.01
N GLU A 113 2.33 6.05 2.00
CA GLU A 113 2.93 4.94 1.25
C GLU A 113 3.37 5.44 -0.12
N ARG A 114 4.62 5.12 -0.48
CA ARG A 114 5.20 5.49 -1.77
C ARG A 114 5.62 4.25 -2.51
N TYR A 115 5.17 4.11 -3.75
CA TYR A 115 5.37 2.95 -4.58
C TYR A 115 6.31 3.28 -5.74
N PHE A 116 7.45 2.60 -5.78
CA PHE A 116 8.38 2.63 -6.90
C PHE A 116 8.10 1.41 -7.78
N HIS A 117 7.41 1.63 -8.89
CA HIS A 117 7.13 0.62 -9.92
C HIS A 117 7.84 0.97 -11.23
N ASN A 118 8.14 -0.04 -12.04
CA ASN A 118 8.68 0.15 -13.39
C ASN A 118 7.63 0.58 -14.44
N SER A 119 6.45 1.08 -14.04
CA SER A 119 5.33 1.32 -14.96
C SER A 119 5.10 2.80 -15.27
N PRO A 120 4.89 3.20 -16.55
CA PRO A 120 4.53 4.56 -16.95
C PRO A 120 3.05 4.92 -16.71
N THR A 121 2.24 4.03 -16.13
CA THR A 121 0.78 4.21 -16.00
C THR A 121 0.32 4.88 -14.70
N ALA A 122 1.26 5.30 -13.84
CA ALA A 122 0.95 5.92 -12.55
C ALA A 122 0.03 7.15 -12.70
N GLU A 123 0.29 8.00 -13.69
CA GLU A 123 -0.52 9.21 -13.94
C GLU A 123 -1.96 8.87 -14.32
N ALA A 124 -2.18 7.85 -15.15
CA ALA A 124 -3.52 7.43 -15.58
C ALA A 124 -4.33 6.90 -14.39
N PHE A 125 -3.70 6.08 -13.52
CA PHE A 125 -4.33 5.60 -12.31
C PHE A 125 -4.70 6.75 -11.36
N VAL A 126 -3.78 7.68 -11.12
CA VAL A 126 -4.01 8.85 -10.27
C VAL A 126 -5.16 9.70 -10.82
N ALA A 127 -5.21 9.93 -12.15
CA ALA A 127 -6.28 10.69 -12.79
C ALA A 127 -7.65 9.98 -12.70
N GLU A 128 -7.69 8.65 -12.68
CA GLU A 128 -8.92 7.89 -12.42
C GLU A 128 -9.36 8.01 -10.97
N VAL A 129 -8.46 7.85 -9.99
CA VAL A 129 -8.80 7.97 -8.56
C VAL A 129 -9.37 9.36 -8.25
N ASN A 130 -8.75 10.42 -8.78
CA ASN A 130 -9.19 11.80 -8.54
C ASN A 130 -10.57 12.12 -9.15
N ARG A 131 -11.13 11.24 -9.99
CA ARG A 131 -12.49 11.37 -10.56
C ARG A 131 -13.55 10.57 -9.79
N LEU A 132 -13.16 9.79 -8.78
CA LEU A 132 -14.09 9.08 -7.91
C LEU A 132 -14.63 10.08 -6.87
N ASP A 133 -15.95 10.25 -6.84
CA ASP A 133 -16.65 11.15 -5.90
C ASP A 133 -16.68 10.59 -4.47
#